data_AF-A0A9Q1EKM8-F1
#
_entry.id   AF-A0A9Q1EKM8-F1
#
_cell.length_a   1.000
_cell.length_b   1.000
_cell.length_c   1.000
_cell.angle_alpha   90.00
_cell.angle_beta   90.00
_cell.angle_gamma   90.00
#
_symmetry.space_group_name_H-M   'P 1'
#
loop_
_entity.id
_entity.type
_entity.pdbx_description
1 polymer ?
#
loop_
_entity_poly.entity_id
_entity_poly.type
_entity_poly.pdbx_seq_one_letter_code
_entity_poly.pdbx_strand_id
1 'polypeptide(L)'
;MDDSTKQVLRQIIRRIPLNKLQNMLSKWEHLSKKQLRSLEFTQPKWLLCDNLLSICEENDLSMKHVTELEIIYRIDHPAQGSWNVCQLIDPEEEAVTADLLHFKQLFKAHLRGLISHVSVKTKKHEDGAIWIRIAWGDNFTQPNHLKPTYVVHHLQTPYVFVSGLTMKHKPLLHQALVLSAHYGGIKDVHLSGRCLTALRDLLMRQYKQVFPVKHPRLLLERSPLPSNPNIQMEHAKHAENRLQMAAEAFGEGILPKLETAVYKLETRFRENGNGMLGRREEPFRGVVKFASSNLLESLKYCVSSGMASAPVTPLLSSITQKGRNYFVITDKGPGASHTPGPNI
;
A
#
# COMPACT_ATOMS: atom_id res chain seq x y z
N MET A 1 -25.90 -17.04 19.19
CA MET A 1 -25.28 -16.19 18.13
C MET A 1 -26.36 -15.71 17.16
N ASP A 2 -26.39 -14.43 16.78
CA ASP A 2 -27.38 -13.86 15.86
C ASP A 2 -27.06 -14.17 14.38
N ASP A 3 -28.08 -14.13 13.51
CA ASP A 3 -27.94 -14.49 12.10
C ASP A 3 -26.93 -13.64 11.33
N SER A 4 -26.78 -12.36 11.70
CA SER A 4 -25.78 -11.49 11.07
C SER A 4 -24.35 -11.95 11.40
N THR A 5 -24.11 -12.34 12.65
CA THR A 5 -22.82 -12.92 13.07
C THR A 5 -22.55 -14.25 12.36
N LYS A 6 -23.56 -15.12 12.22
CA LYS A 6 -23.43 -16.38 11.47
C LYS A 6 -23.06 -16.14 10.00
N GLN A 7 -23.70 -15.17 9.34
CA GLN A 7 -23.42 -14.82 7.95
C GLN A 7 -21.98 -14.30 7.77
N VAL A 8 -21.51 -13.45 8.68
CA VAL A 8 -20.14 -12.94 8.66
C VAL A 8 -19.13 -14.07 8.86
N LEU A 9 -19.37 -14.98 9.81
CA LEU A 9 -18.50 -16.13 10.02
C LEU A 9 -18.44 -17.02 8.76
N ARG A 10 -19.58 -17.36 8.17
CA ARG A 10 -19.65 -18.12 6.91
C ARG A 10 -18.79 -17.49 5.82
N GLN A 11 -18.87 -16.17 5.67
CA GLN A 11 -18.09 -15.44 4.68
C GLN A 11 -16.58 -15.46 4.97
N ILE A 12 -16.18 -15.32 6.23
CA ILE A 12 -14.78 -15.39 6.66
C ILE A 12 -14.23 -16.79 6.34
N ILE A 13 -14.91 -17.84 6.79
CA ILE A 13 -14.48 -19.23 6.57
C ILE A 13 -14.36 -19.48 5.06
N ARG A 14 -15.37 -19.08 4.27
CA ARG A 14 -15.34 -19.23 2.80
C ARG A 14 -14.11 -18.58 2.16
N ARG A 15 -13.60 -17.46 2.67
CA ARG A 15 -12.39 -16.78 2.15
C ARG A 15 -11.07 -17.46 2.53
N ILE A 16 -11.01 -18.17 3.65
CA ILE A 16 -9.77 -18.79 4.14
C ILE A 16 -9.54 -20.12 3.43
N PRO A 17 -8.43 -20.34 2.70
CA PRO A 17 -8.13 -21.64 2.09
C PRO A 17 -8.16 -22.78 3.12
N LEU A 18 -8.68 -23.95 2.72
CA LEU A 18 -8.89 -25.08 3.66
C LEU A 18 -7.59 -25.53 4.33
N ASN A 19 -6.50 -25.62 3.56
CA ASN A 19 -5.15 -25.95 4.04
C ASN A 19 -4.58 -24.97 5.07
N LYS A 20 -5.14 -23.76 5.16
CA LYS A 20 -4.74 -22.75 6.15
C LYS A 20 -5.72 -22.63 7.31
N LEU A 21 -6.95 -23.10 7.14
CA LEU A 21 -8.04 -22.86 8.08
C LEU A 21 -7.76 -23.43 9.47
N GLN A 22 -7.19 -24.63 9.56
CA GLN A 22 -6.83 -25.24 10.85
C GLN A 22 -5.86 -24.38 11.65
N ASN A 23 -4.82 -23.86 10.99
CA ASN A 23 -3.84 -22.96 11.62
C ASN A 23 -4.45 -21.60 11.99
N MET A 24 -5.43 -21.11 11.22
CA MET A 24 -6.14 -19.88 11.58
C MET A 24 -7.01 -20.07 12.83
N LEU A 25 -7.72 -21.19 12.91
CA LEU A 25 -8.60 -21.50 14.04
C LEU A 25 -7.81 -21.79 15.31
N SER A 26 -6.61 -22.37 15.22
CA SER A 26 -5.73 -22.54 16.39
C SER A 26 -5.24 -21.21 16.95
N LYS A 27 -4.90 -20.23 16.09
CA LYS A 27 -4.52 -18.86 16.50
C LYS A 27 -5.67 -18.03 17.06
N TRP A 28 -6.93 -18.43 16.83
CA TRP A 28 -8.09 -17.66 17.25
C TRP A 28 -8.36 -17.78 18.76
N GLU A 29 -7.88 -18.83 19.43
CA GLU A 29 -7.91 -19.04 20.89
C GLU A 29 -9.31 -19.06 21.54
N HIS A 30 -10.40 -18.96 20.76
CA HIS A 30 -11.79 -19.11 21.24
C HIS A 30 -12.35 -20.54 21.11
N LEU A 31 -11.54 -21.47 20.61
CA LEU A 31 -11.89 -22.88 20.45
C LEU A 31 -10.93 -23.74 21.28
N SER A 32 -11.49 -24.66 22.07
CA SER A 32 -10.66 -25.59 22.82
C SER A 32 -9.93 -26.57 21.89
N LYS A 33 -8.81 -27.14 22.35
CA LYS A 33 -8.08 -28.17 21.61
C LYS A 33 -8.95 -29.40 21.28
N LYS A 34 -9.95 -29.71 22.12
CA LYS A 34 -10.89 -30.80 21.88
C LYS A 34 -11.85 -30.46 20.74
N GLN A 35 -12.45 -29.27 20.77
CA GLN A 35 -13.32 -28.75 19.70
C GLN A 35 -12.58 -28.62 18.35
N LEU A 36 -11.31 -28.22 18.36
CA LEU A 36 -10.51 -28.16 17.14
C LEU A 36 -10.24 -29.56 16.56
N ARG A 37 -10.10 -30.59 17.40
CA ARG A 37 -9.88 -31.98 16.96
C ARG A 37 -11.16 -32.65 16.47
N SER A 38 -12.32 -32.23 16.94
CA SER A 38 -13.61 -32.74 16.46
C SER A 38 -14.00 -32.18 15.09
N LEU A 39 -13.32 -31.12 14.61
CA LEU A 39 -13.51 -30.61 13.26
C LEU A 39 -12.75 -31.46 12.24
N GLU A 40 -13.48 -32.12 11.35
CA GLU A 40 -12.89 -32.89 10.25
C GLU A 40 -12.54 -31.99 9.06
N PHE A 41 -11.25 -31.64 8.92
CA PHE A 41 -10.76 -30.77 7.83
C PHE A 41 -10.69 -31.45 6.46
N THR A 42 -10.98 -32.74 6.37
CA THR A 42 -11.10 -33.50 5.11
C THR A 42 -12.47 -33.34 4.46
N GLN A 43 -13.47 -32.90 5.22
CA GLN A 43 -14.84 -32.72 4.74
C GLN A 43 -14.99 -31.51 3.81
N PRO A 44 -16.08 -31.44 3.02
CA PRO A 44 -16.45 -30.24 2.30
C PRO A 44 -16.55 -29.02 3.25
N LYS A 45 -16.04 -27.89 2.77
CA LYS A 45 -15.91 -26.66 3.57
C LYS A 45 -17.21 -26.12 4.14
N TRP A 46 -18.34 -26.37 3.48
CA TRP A 46 -19.66 -25.95 3.96
C TRP A 46 -20.05 -26.74 5.22
N LEU A 47 -19.82 -28.06 5.25
CA LEU A 47 -20.13 -28.92 6.39
C LEU A 47 -19.24 -28.58 7.59
N LEU A 48 -17.95 -28.34 7.34
CA LEU A 48 -17.04 -27.82 8.34
C LEU A 48 -17.50 -26.47 8.91
N CYS A 49 -18.04 -25.60 8.06
CA CYS A 49 -18.56 -24.30 8.49
C CYS A 49 -19.80 -24.44 9.37
N ASP A 50 -20.70 -25.38 9.06
CA ASP A 50 -21.88 -25.64 9.90
C ASP A 50 -21.49 -26.25 11.25
N ASN A 51 -20.55 -27.20 11.27
CA ASN A 51 -19.99 -27.74 12.53
C ASN A 51 -19.32 -26.65 13.37
N LEU A 52 -18.57 -25.74 12.73
CA LEU A 52 -17.96 -24.61 13.42
C LEU A 52 -19.00 -23.64 13.97
N LEU A 53 -20.10 -23.40 13.24
CA LEU A 53 -21.20 -22.56 13.72
C LEU A 53 -21.84 -23.14 14.99
N SER A 54 -22.09 -24.45 15.03
CA SER A 54 -22.60 -25.13 16.23
C SER A 54 -21.68 -24.93 17.43
N ILE A 55 -20.37 -25.12 17.25
CA ILE A 55 -19.38 -24.90 18.33
C ILE A 55 -19.36 -23.42 18.75
N CYS A 56 -19.48 -22.49 17.81
CA CYS A 56 -19.53 -21.06 18.12
C CYS A 56 -20.81 -20.66 18.88
N GLU A 57 -21.93 -21.36 18.64
CA GLU A 57 -23.17 -21.20 19.40
C GLU A 57 -23.03 -21.76 20.82
N GLU A 58 -22.46 -22.95 20.97
CA GLU A 58 -22.17 -23.56 22.29
C GLU A 58 -21.24 -22.69 23.15
N ASN A 59 -20.27 -22.02 22.53
CA ASN A 59 -19.33 -21.13 23.21
C ASN A 59 -19.82 -19.68 23.34
N ASP A 60 -21.09 -19.38 23.00
CA ASP A 60 -21.68 -18.03 23.04
C ASP A 60 -20.85 -16.95 22.33
N LEU A 61 -20.28 -17.28 21.17
CA LEU A 61 -19.41 -16.36 20.46
C LEU A 61 -20.20 -15.19 19.84
N SER A 62 -19.73 -13.97 20.12
CA SER A 62 -20.30 -12.73 19.61
C SER A 62 -19.60 -12.24 18.34
N MET A 63 -20.18 -11.23 17.67
CA MET A 63 -19.55 -10.52 16.55
C MET A 63 -18.12 -10.04 16.87
N LYS A 64 -17.83 -9.68 18.13
CA LYS A 64 -16.47 -9.26 18.56
C LYS A 64 -15.44 -10.38 18.46
N HIS A 65 -15.86 -11.64 18.65
CA HIS A 65 -15.02 -12.82 18.51
C HIS A 65 -14.86 -13.17 17.03
N VAL A 66 -15.95 -13.15 16.25
CA VAL A 66 -15.90 -13.45 14.80
C VAL A 66 -15.02 -12.45 14.03
N THR A 67 -15.14 -11.15 14.33
CA THR A 67 -14.27 -10.12 13.72
C THR A 67 -12.82 -10.21 14.15
N GLU A 68 -12.53 -10.90 15.26
CA GLU A 68 -11.16 -11.23 15.67
C GLU A 68 -10.54 -12.31 14.79
N LEU A 69 -11.29 -13.35 14.41
CA LEU A 69 -10.80 -14.32 13.43
C LEU A 69 -10.45 -13.63 12.10
N GLU A 70 -11.29 -12.69 11.65
CA GLU A 70 -11.05 -11.95 10.41
C GLU A 70 -9.78 -11.09 10.48
N ILE A 71 -9.55 -10.37 11.59
CA ILE A 71 -8.35 -9.53 11.71
C ILE A 71 -7.08 -10.38 11.78
N ILE A 72 -7.11 -11.54 12.46
CA ILE A 72 -5.97 -12.49 12.48
C ILE A 72 -5.68 -12.98 11.06
N TYR A 73 -6.70 -13.37 10.30
CA TYR A 73 -6.53 -13.78 8.91
C TYR A 73 -5.94 -12.67 8.03
N ARG A 74 -6.38 -11.41 8.25
CA ARG A 74 -5.88 -10.26 7.50
C ARG A 74 -4.42 -9.93 7.83
N ILE A 75 -4.01 -10.09 9.09
CA ILE A 75 -2.62 -9.93 9.55
C ILE A 75 -1.72 -10.95 8.85
N ASP A 76 -2.13 -12.22 8.79
CA ASP A 76 -1.37 -13.28 8.13
C ASP A 76 -1.36 -13.17 6.59
N HIS A 77 -2.27 -12.39 6.01
CA HIS A 77 -2.46 -12.26 4.56
C HIS A 77 -2.65 -10.80 4.11
N PRO A 78 -1.67 -9.91 4.38
CA PRO A 78 -1.80 -8.49 4.09
C PRO A 78 -1.98 -8.19 2.59
N ALA A 79 -1.48 -9.07 1.72
CA ALA A 79 -1.51 -8.90 0.26
C ALA A 79 -2.90 -9.10 -0.39
N GLN A 80 -3.94 -9.46 0.37
CA GLN A 80 -5.29 -9.70 -0.16
C GLN A 80 -6.08 -8.42 -0.51
N GLY A 81 -5.44 -7.26 -0.52
CA GLY A 81 -6.03 -6.01 -1.00
C GLY A 81 -4.95 -4.96 -1.24
N SER A 82 -5.34 -3.82 -1.81
CA SER A 82 -4.43 -2.70 -1.94
C SER A 82 -4.41 -1.89 -0.65
N TRP A 83 -3.23 -1.48 -0.25
CA TRP A 83 -2.96 -0.50 0.78
C TRP A 83 -2.71 0.84 0.11
N ASN A 84 -3.18 1.90 0.75
CA ASN A 84 -2.84 3.29 0.44
C ASN A 84 -2.16 3.88 1.67
N VAL A 85 -1.18 4.74 1.47
CA VAL A 85 -0.43 5.32 2.58
C VAL A 85 -0.78 6.79 2.78
N CYS A 86 -1.05 7.12 4.03
CA CYS A 86 -1.22 8.49 4.50
C CYS A 86 -0.10 8.84 5.48
N GLN A 87 0.24 10.11 5.55
CA GLN A 87 1.21 10.65 6.48
C GLN A 87 0.52 11.68 7.38
N LEU A 88 0.59 11.45 8.69
CA LEU A 88 0.26 12.42 9.72
C LEU A 88 1.33 13.53 9.70
N ILE A 89 0.88 14.78 9.79
CA ILE A 89 1.73 15.97 9.70
C ILE A 89 1.48 16.86 10.91
N ASP A 90 2.48 17.69 11.23
CA ASP A 90 2.44 18.64 12.34
C ASP A 90 2.22 17.94 13.69
N PRO A 91 3.19 17.10 14.15
CA PRO A 91 3.08 16.40 15.43
C PRO A 91 3.04 17.39 16.61
N GLU A 92 2.10 17.20 17.52
CA GLU A 92 2.08 17.86 18.83
C GLU A 92 3.07 17.18 19.79
N GLU A 93 3.36 17.80 20.94
CA GLU A 93 4.33 17.26 21.91
C GLU A 93 3.92 15.85 22.40
N GLU A 94 2.61 15.63 22.59
CA GLU A 94 2.02 14.38 23.04
C GLU A 94 2.08 13.25 21.98
N ALA A 95 2.30 13.59 20.70
CA ALA A 95 2.34 12.62 19.60
C ALA A 95 3.51 11.64 19.75
N VAL A 96 4.64 12.12 20.30
CA VAL A 96 5.88 11.35 20.40
C VAL A 96 5.81 10.31 21.53
N THR A 97 4.99 10.56 22.54
CA THR A 97 4.81 9.68 23.72
C THR A 97 3.49 8.91 23.72
N ALA A 98 2.76 8.92 22.59
CA ALA A 98 1.43 8.35 22.52
C ALA A 98 1.39 6.87 22.95
N ASP A 99 0.71 6.61 24.07
CA ASP A 99 0.50 5.25 24.57
C ASP A 99 -0.57 4.52 23.75
N LEU A 100 -0.37 3.21 23.55
CA LEU A 100 -1.24 2.36 22.76
C LEU A 100 -2.66 2.25 23.35
N LEU A 101 -2.78 2.18 24.68
CA LEU A 101 -4.08 2.07 25.33
C LEU A 101 -4.84 3.39 25.18
N HIS A 102 -4.17 4.51 25.42
CA HIS A 102 -4.75 5.84 25.27
C HIS A 102 -5.21 6.10 23.82
N PHE A 103 -4.33 5.86 22.84
CA PHE A 103 -4.66 5.97 21.42
C PHE A 103 -5.90 5.15 21.05
N LYS A 104 -6.00 3.90 21.50
CA LYS A 104 -7.16 3.03 21.22
C LYS A 104 -8.46 3.59 21.76
N GLN A 105 -8.42 4.16 22.97
CA GLN A 105 -9.59 4.72 23.63
C GLN A 105 -10.05 6.00 22.91
N LEU A 106 -9.13 6.93 22.66
CA LEU A 106 -9.39 8.17 21.92
C LEU A 106 -9.91 7.88 20.51
N PHE A 107 -9.25 6.98 19.77
CA PHE A 107 -9.66 6.62 18.41
C PHE A 107 -11.09 6.11 18.35
N LYS A 108 -11.45 5.24 19.29
CA LYS A 108 -12.81 4.71 19.37
C LYS A 108 -13.81 5.80 19.78
N ALA A 109 -13.45 6.69 20.69
CA ALA A 109 -14.30 7.78 21.15
C ALA A 109 -14.55 8.80 20.02
N HIS A 110 -13.50 9.30 19.37
CA HIS A 110 -13.61 10.24 18.27
C HIS A 110 -14.42 9.66 17.10
N LEU A 111 -14.15 8.42 16.70
CA LEU A 111 -14.88 7.81 15.59
C LEU A 111 -16.37 7.63 15.91
N ARG A 112 -16.72 7.28 17.16
CA ARG A 112 -18.13 7.20 17.61
C ARG A 112 -18.80 8.56 17.73
N GLY A 113 -18.05 9.60 18.06
CA GLY A 113 -18.55 10.98 18.04
C GLY A 113 -18.88 11.46 16.63
N LEU A 114 -18.17 10.95 15.62
CA LEU A 114 -18.40 11.30 14.21
C LEU A 114 -19.48 10.46 13.52
N ILE A 115 -19.69 9.21 13.96
CA ILE A 115 -20.69 8.30 13.37
C ILE A 115 -21.26 7.34 14.42
N SER A 116 -22.60 7.28 14.50
CA SER A 116 -23.31 6.48 15.51
C SER A 116 -23.11 4.97 15.32
N HIS A 117 -23.27 4.49 14.09
CA HIS A 117 -23.19 3.08 13.77
C HIS A 117 -21.81 2.71 13.21
N VAL A 118 -20.88 2.45 14.11
CA VAL A 118 -19.52 1.99 13.76
C VAL A 118 -19.04 0.87 14.68
N SER A 119 -18.41 -0.15 14.10
CA SER A 119 -17.77 -1.23 14.86
C SER A 119 -16.26 -1.21 14.65
N VAL A 120 -15.52 -0.98 15.73
CA VAL A 120 -14.05 -0.92 15.75
C VAL A 120 -13.49 -2.07 16.57
N LYS A 121 -12.58 -2.86 15.98
CA LYS A 121 -11.76 -3.87 16.65
C LYS A 121 -10.29 -3.53 16.43
N THR A 122 -9.47 -3.64 17.48
CA THR A 122 -8.03 -3.44 17.38
C THR A 122 -7.26 -4.67 17.84
N LYS A 123 -6.11 -4.93 17.24
CA LYS A 123 -5.17 -5.99 17.63
C LYS A 123 -3.74 -5.44 17.54
N LYS A 124 -2.92 -5.69 18.57
CA LYS A 124 -1.50 -5.35 18.54
C LYS A 124 -0.77 -6.49 17.81
N HIS A 125 0.14 -6.15 16.93
CA HIS A 125 1.02 -7.10 16.24
C HIS A 125 2.40 -7.13 16.90
N GLU A 126 3.17 -8.18 16.63
CA GLU A 126 4.48 -8.44 17.26
C GLU A 126 5.51 -7.36 16.91
N ASP A 127 5.45 -6.79 15.71
CA ASP A 127 6.32 -5.70 15.24
C ASP A 127 5.98 -4.33 15.86
N GLY A 128 5.07 -4.29 16.83
CA GLY A 128 4.63 -3.06 17.49
C GLY A 128 3.52 -2.31 16.76
N ALA A 129 3.12 -2.74 15.56
CA ALA A 129 2.00 -2.12 14.84
C ALA A 129 0.66 -2.37 15.53
N ILE A 130 -0.24 -1.39 15.46
CA ILE A 130 -1.66 -1.59 15.75
C ILE A 130 -2.43 -1.83 14.46
N TRP A 131 -3.16 -2.95 14.42
CA TRP A 131 -4.14 -3.25 13.39
C TRP A 131 -5.52 -2.86 13.87
N ILE A 132 -6.24 -2.11 13.04
CA ILE A 132 -7.58 -1.61 13.34
C ILE A 132 -8.50 -2.07 12.21
N ARG A 133 -9.57 -2.77 12.57
CA ARG A 133 -10.66 -3.15 11.68
C ARG A 133 -11.87 -2.27 11.98
N ILE A 134 -12.41 -1.63 10.96
CA ILE A 134 -13.55 -0.72 11.07
C ILE A 134 -14.65 -1.22 10.13
N ALA A 135 -15.80 -1.57 10.67
CA ALA A 135 -17.02 -1.74 9.89
C ALA A 135 -17.87 -0.48 10.00
N TRP A 136 -18.26 0.05 8.84
CA TRP A 136 -18.98 1.31 8.73
C TRP A 136 -20.48 1.04 8.54
N GLY A 137 -21.31 1.73 9.30
CA GLY A 137 -22.73 1.92 9.01
C GLY A 137 -22.98 3.33 8.50
N ASP A 138 -24.21 3.79 8.67
CA ASP A 138 -24.59 5.20 8.59
C ASP A 138 -25.67 5.47 9.64
N ASN A 139 -26.29 6.65 9.66
CA ASN A 139 -27.26 7.02 10.70
C ASN A 139 -28.52 6.12 10.71
N PHE A 140 -28.75 5.31 9.68
CA PHE A 140 -29.94 4.48 9.54
C PHE A 140 -29.62 2.98 9.41
N THR A 141 -28.35 2.61 9.21
CA THR A 141 -27.93 1.24 8.94
C THR A 141 -26.84 0.78 9.90
N GLN A 142 -26.98 -0.47 10.35
CA GLN A 142 -25.98 -1.13 11.17
C GLN A 142 -24.64 -1.28 10.42
N PRO A 143 -23.52 -1.40 11.15
CA PRO A 143 -22.20 -1.56 10.53
C PRO A 143 -22.13 -2.73 9.54
N ASN A 144 -21.69 -2.47 8.31
CA ASN A 144 -21.51 -3.52 7.32
C ASN A 144 -20.21 -4.29 7.58
N HIS A 145 -20.32 -5.41 8.29
CA HIS A 145 -19.20 -6.28 8.62
C HIS A 145 -18.60 -7.04 7.42
N LEU A 146 -19.25 -7.05 6.25
CA LEU A 146 -18.75 -7.75 5.05
C LEU A 146 -17.75 -6.93 4.23
N LYS A 147 -17.75 -5.60 4.41
CA LYS A 147 -16.87 -4.63 3.74
C LYS A 147 -16.12 -3.74 4.76
N PRO A 148 -15.30 -4.32 5.64
CA PRO A 148 -14.53 -3.54 6.60
C PRO A 148 -13.38 -2.79 5.94
N THR A 149 -12.98 -1.68 6.56
CA THR A 149 -11.72 -0.99 6.33
C THR A 149 -10.68 -1.50 7.33
N TYR A 150 -9.44 -1.63 6.88
CA TYR A 150 -8.30 -2.00 7.70
C TYR A 150 -7.30 -0.86 7.75
N VAL A 151 -6.79 -0.59 8.95
CA VAL A 151 -5.75 0.42 9.18
C VAL A 151 -4.61 -0.25 9.94
N VAL A 152 -3.38 0.03 9.51
CA VAL A 152 -2.16 -0.38 10.20
C VAL A 152 -1.36 0.87 10.51
N HIS A 153 -0.94 1.03 11.75
CA HIS A 153 -0.19 2.19 12.20
C HIS A 153 0.89 1.77 13.20
N HIS A 154 2.09 2.32 13.04
CA HIS A 154 3.14 2.23 14.07
C HIS A 154 3.16 3.60 14.76
N LEU A 155 2.79 3.64 16.03
CA LEU A 155 2.60 4.89 16.78
C LEU A 155 3.88 5.75 16.83
N GLN A 156 5.06 5.13 16.70
CA GLN A 156 6.34 5.82 16.64
C GLN A 156 6.65 6.47 15.28
N THR A 157 5.75 6.37 14.30
CA THR A 157 5.95 6.91 12.96
C THR A 157 4.72 7.67 12.48
N PRO A 158 4.88 8.68 11.62
CA PRO A 158 3.73 9.43 11.09
C PRO A 158 2.94 8.65 10.03
N TYR A 159 3.33 7.43 9.68
CA TYR A 159 2.75 6.71 8.55
C TYR A 159 1.58 5.81 8.97
N VAL A 160 0.49 5.91 8.20
CA VAL A 160 -0.72 5.12 8.38
C VAL A 160 -1.06 4.42 7.07
N PHE A 161 -1.22 3.09 7.12
CA PHE A 161 -1.54 2.27 5.96
C PHE A 161 -3.02 1.90 6.02
N VAL A 162 -3.77 2.19 4.96
CA VAL A 162 -5.22 1.99 4.92
C VAL A 162 -5.64 1.13 3.74
N SER A 163 -6.54 0.18 3.96
CA SER A 163 -7.09 -0.71 2.94
C SER A 163 -8.61 -0.79 3.03
N GLY A 164 -9.30 -0.79 1.87
CA GLY A 164 -10.76 -0.92 1.81
C GLY A 164 -11.53 0.30 2.32
N LEU A 165 -10.93 1.50 2.27
CA LEU A 165 -11.59 2.75 2.63
C LEU A 165 -12.35 3.35 1.44
N THR A 166 -13.59 3.77 1.66
CA THR A 166 -14.39 4.49 0.66
C THR A 166 -14.21 5.99 0.79
N MET A 167 -14.46 6.75 -0.29
CA MET A 167 -14.37 8.22 -0.26
C MET A 167 -15.31 8.85 0.77
N LYS A 168 -16.50 8.25 0.98
CA LYS A 168 -17.48 8.69 2.00
C LYS A 168 -16.89 8.66 3.41
N HIS A 169 -16.15 7.61 3.76
CA HIS A 169 -15.62 7.41 5.12
C HIS A 169 -14.20 7.98 5.31
N LYS A 170 -13.52 8.38 4.22
CA LYS A 170 -12.19 8.97 4.25
C LYS A 170 -12.06 10.16 5.23
N PRO A 171 -12.91 11.20 5.18
CA PRO A 171 -12.78 12.33 6.10
C PRO A 171 -12.98 11.92 7.57
N LEU A 172 -13.92 11.01 7.86
CA LEU A 172 -14.19 10.53 9.21
C LEU A 172 -13.00 9.78 9.81
N LEU A 173 -12.40 8.88 9.02
CA LEU A 173 -11.20 8.16 9.43
C LEU A 173 -10.02 9.11 9.65
N HIS A 174 -9.81 10.03 8.71
CA HIS A 174 -8.71 11.00 8.77
C HIS A 174 -8.79 11.85 10.04
N GLN A 175 -9.96 12.42 10.33
CA GLN A 175 -10.17 13.22 11.54
C GLN A 175 -9.95 12.41 12.82
N ALA A 176 -10.47 11.19 12.89
CA ALA A 176 -10.27 10.33 14.06
C ALA A 176 -8.79 9.98 14.25
N LEU A 177 -8.02 9.71 13.18
CA LEU A 177 -6.58 9.43 13.28
C LEU A 177 -5.79 10.64 13.77
N VAL A 178 -6.04 11.81 13.18
CA VAL A 178 -5.37 13.08 13.51
C VAL A 178 -5.54 13.41 15.00
N LEU A 179 -6.80 13.41 15.48
CA LEU A 179 -7.10 13.73 16.88
C LEU A 179 -6.55 12.70 17.86
N SER A 180 -6.59 11.40 17.51
CA SER A 180 -6.17 10.34 18.45
C SER A 180 -4.66 10.18 18.54
N ALA A 181 -3.94 10.58 17.49
CA ALA A 181 -2.49 10.51 17.43
C ALA A 181 -1.82 11.84 17.81
N HIS A 182 -2.59 12.90 18.11
CA HIS A 182 -2.09 14.24 18.43
C HIS A 182 -1.27 14.88 17.29
N TYR A 183 -1.85 14.93 16.09
CA TYR A 183 -1.27 15.61 14.93
C TYR A 183 -2.18 16.76 14.47
N GLY A 184 -1.62 17.76 13.79
CA GLY A 184 -2.37 18.86 13.21
C GLY A 184 -3.05 18.52 11.87
N GLY A 185 -2.59 17.46 11.18
CA GLY A 185 -3.20 17.07 9.91
C GLY A 185 -2.79 15.71 9.37
N ILE A 186 -3.38 15.34 8.23
CA ILE A 186 -3.07 14.10 7.50
C ILE A 186 -3.12 14.35 6.00
N LYS A 187 -2.09 13.88 5.29
CA LYS A 187 -1.98 14.00 3.82
C LYS A 187 -1.79 12.65 3.14
N ASP A 188 -2.19 12.59 1.87
CA ASP A 188 -1.96 11.43 1.02
C ASP A 188 -0.49 11.43 0.54
N VAL A 189 0.19 10.29 0.68
CA VAL A 189 1.60 10.15 0.26
C VAL A 189 1.71 9.80 -1.23
N HIS A 190 0.58 9.51 -1.89
CA HIS A 190 0.54 9.02 -3.27
C HIS A 190 1.33 7.72 -3.46
N LEU A 191 1.31 6.89 -2.43
CA LEU A 191 1.90 5.56 -2.40
C LEU A 191 0.81 4.51 -2.15
N SER A 192 0.75 3.51 -3.02
CA SER A 192 -0.18 2.38 -2.91
C SER A 192 0.42 1.07 -3.42
N GLY A 193 -0.06 -0.07 -2.93
CA GLY A 193 0.43 -1.39 -3.36
C GLY A 193 -0.18 -2.51 -2.52
N ARG A 194 0.05 -3.78 -2.89
CA ARG A 194 -0.49 -4.92 -2.12
C ARG A 194 0.48 -5.38 -1.03
N CYS A 195 1.78 -5.23 -1.23
CA CYS A 195 2.79 -5.66 -0.27
C CYS A 195 2.97 -4.62 0.85
N LEU A 196 2.23 -4.76 1.95
CA LEU A 196 2.29 -3.85 3.10
C LEU A 196 3.72 -3.63 3.63
N THR A 197 4.51 -4.70 3.76
CA THR A 197 5.90 -4.63 4.23
C THR A 197 6.76 -3.82 3.27
N ALA A 198 6.65 -4.04 1.95
CA ALA A 198 7.42 -3.25 0.98
C ALA A 198 7.07 -1.75 1.02
N LEU A 199 5.80 -1.39 1.23
CA LEU A 199 5.39 0.01 1.39
C LEU A 199 5.96 0.62 2.68
N ARG A 200 5.90 -0.13 3.79
CA ARG A 200 6.45 0.29 5.08
C ARG A 200 7.96 0.50 4.98
N ASP A 201 8.67 -0.50 4.49
CA ASP A 201 10.13 -0.54 4.43
C ASP A 201 10.66 0.54 3.46
N LEU A 202 9.90 0.87 2.41
CA LEU A 202 10.17 1.99 1.51
C LEU A 202 10.11 3.34 2.24
N LEU A 203 9.03 3.61 2.98
CA LEU A 203 8.85 4.88 3.68
C LEU A 203 9.78 5.02 4.90
N MET A 204 10.08 3.92 5.57
CA MET A 204 11.03 3.86 6.68
C MET A 204 12.50 3.81 6.24
N ARG A 205 12.78 3.96 4.94
CA ARG A 205 14.14 3.95 4.35
C ARG A 205 14.95 2.69 4.69
N GLN A 206 14.29 1.55 4.83
CA GLN A 206 14.95 0.28 5.10
C GLN A 206 15.59 -0.33 3.84
N TYR A 207 15.13 0.08 2.66
CA TYR A 207 15.81 -0.24 1.40
C TYR A 207 17.11 0.56 1.28
N LYS A 208 18.25 -0.11 1.50
CA LYS A 208 19.59 0.42 1.26
C LYS A 208 19.89 0.42 -0.23
N GLN A 209 19.26 1.35 -0.96
CA GLN A 209 19.60 1.56 -2.36
C GLN A 209 20.91 2.34 -2.45
N VAL A 210 21.90 1.75 -3.10
CA VAL A 210 23.16 2.44 -3.43
C VAL A 210 23.06 2.88 -4.87
N PHE A 211 23.08 4.19 -5.11
CA PHE A 211 23.17 4.73 -6.45
C PHE A 211 24.64 5.04 -6.73
N PRO A 212 25.22 4.53 -7.84
CA PRO A 212 26.59 4.86 -8.21
C PRO A 212 26.83 6.38 -8.24
N VAL A 213 27.78 6.87 -7.43
CA VAL A 213 28.07 8.31 -7.32
C VAL A 213 28.87 8.74 -8.55
N LYS A 214 28.28 9.62 -9.37
CA LYS A 214 28.86 10.41 -10.48
C LYS A 214 29.94 9.70 -11.31
N HIS A 215 29.58 9.27 -12.52
CA HIS A 215 30.02 9.97 -13.74
C HIS A 215 28.80 10.06 -14.66
N PRO A 216 28.19 11.25 -14.87
CA PRO A 216 27.25 11.40 -15.97
C PRO A 216 28.06 11.24 -17.25
N ARG A 217 27.98 10.08 -17.91
CA ARG A 217 28.24 10.06 -19.35
C ARG A 217 27.11 10.86 -19.96
N LEU A 218 27.40 12.13 -20.25
CA LEU A 218 26.67 12.88 -21.26
C LEU A 218 26.48 11.94 -22.44
N LEU A 219 25.22 11.83 -22.87
CA LEU A 219 24.80 11.14 -24.07
C LEU A 219 25.66 11.59 -25.24
N LEU A 220 26.79 10.92 -25.46
CA LEU A 220 27.57 11.06 -26.68
C LEU A 220 27.21 9.86 -27.55
N GLU A 221 26.15 10.08 -28.32
CA GLU A 221 25.92 9.36 -29.55
C GLU A 221 27.19 9.52 -30.41
N ARG A 222 27.89 8.42 -30.67
CA ARG A 222 28.80 8.28 -31.82
C ARG A 222 29.12 6.81 -32.07
N SER A 223 28.52 6.29 -33.13
CA SER A 223 28.96 5.08 -33.84
C SER A 223 30.43 5.22 -34.25
N PRO A 224 31.19 4.12 -34.29
CA PRO A 224 31.34 3.45 -35.59
C PRO A 224 31.40 1.91 -35.52
N LEU A 225 31.08 1.28 -36.65
CA LEU A 225 31.39 -0.12 -37.02
C LEU A 225 32.37 -0.08 -38.22
N PRO A 226 33.10 -1.17 -38.59
CA PRO A 226 33.08 -2.53 -38.04
C PRO A 226 34.49 -3.15 -37.79
N SER A 227 34.56 -4.33 -37.14
CA SER A 227 35.19 -5.58 -37.67
C SER A 227 35.60 -6.57 -36.56
N ASN A 228 35.27 -7.87 -36.78
CA ASN A 228 35.94 -9.14 -36.42
C ASN A 228 36.62 -9.32 -35.03
N PRO A 229 36.81 -10.58 -34.59
CA PRO A 229 36.44 -11.25 -33.30
C PRO A 229 36.07 -10.44 -32.04
N ASN A 230 36.13 -9.11 -32.10
CA ASN A 230 35.72 -8.14 -31.10
C ASN A 230 34.19 -8.05 -30.90
N ILE A 231 33.38 -8.80 -31.65
CA ILE A 231 31.91 -8.79 -31.50
C ILE A 231 31.50 -9.31 -30.12
N GLN A 232 32.18 -10.35 -29.60
CA GLN A 232 31.91 -10.85 -28.25
C GLN A 232 32.30 -9.81 -27.18
N MET A 233 33.43 -9.12 -27.36
CA MET A 233 33.88 -8.06 -26.46
C MET A 233 33.00 -6.81 -26.55
N GLU A 234 32.51 -6.45 -27.74
CA GLU A 234 31.60 -5.34 -27.96
C GLU A 234 30.22 -5.64 -27.37
N HIS A 235 29.67 -6.84 -27.60
CA HIS A 235 28.43 -7.28 -26.97
C HIS A 235 28.56 -7.35 -25.45
N ALA A 236 29.68 -7.82 -24.92
CA ALA A 236 29.96 -7.83 -23.49
C ALA A 236 30.00 -6.40 -22.92
N LYS A 237 30.70 -5.47 -23.59
CA LYS A 237 30.77 -4.05 -23.20
C LYS A 237 29.40 -3.37 -23.25
N HIS A 238 28.60 -3.64 -24.29
CA HIS A 238 27.23 -3.12 -24.37
C HIS A 238 26.33 -3.72 -23.30
N ALA A 239 26.49 -5.01 -22.97
CA ALA A 239 25.76 -5.64 -21.88
C ALA A 239 26.13 -5.04 -20.52
N GLU A 240 27.42 -4.81 -20.27
CA GLU A 240 27.92 -4.14 -19.07
C GLU A 240 27.40 -2.70 -18.97
N ASN A 241 27.45 -1.93 -20.07
CA ASN A 241 26.88 -0.58 -20.12
C ASN A 241 25.37 -0.58 -19.79
N ARG A 242 24.60 -1.57 -20.25
CA ARG A 242 23.16 -1.67 -19.93
C ARG A 242 22.92 -2.00 -18.46
N LEU A 243 23.73 -2.90 -17.89
CA LEU A 243 23.66 -3.22 -16.45
C LEU A 243 24.00 -2.00 -15.60
N GLN A 244 25.03 -1.26 -15.98
CA GLN A 244 25.43 -0.01 -15.33
C GLN A 244 24.31 1.04 -15.39
N MET A 245 23.72 1.26 -16.57
CA MET A 245 22.58 2.17 -16.74
C MET A 245 21.37 1.76 -15.90
N ALA A 246 21.10 0.45 -15.78
CA ALA A 246 20.02 -0.06 -14.92
C ALA A 246 20.31 0.19 -13.43
N ALA A 247 21.56 0.02 -12.99
CA ALA A 247 22.00 0.31 -11.64
C ALA A 247 21.95 1.81 -11.31
N GLU A 248 22.32 2.67 -12.25
CA GLU A 248 22.20 4.13 -12.10
C GLU A 248 20.74 4.58 -12.00
N ALA A 249 19.84 3.96 -12.76
CA ALA A 249 18.42 4.30 -12.75
C ALA A 249 17.67 3.77 -11.52
N PHE A 250 17.90 2.52 -11.11
CA PHE A 250 17.10 1.86 -10.07
C PHE A 250 17.87 1.56 -8.78
N GLY A 251 19.17 1.88 -8.73
CA GLY A 251 20.05 1.54 -7.64
C GLY A 251 20.51 0.08 -7.65
N GLU A 252 21.57 -0.14 -6.89
CA GLU A 252 22.08 -1.44 -6.50
C GLU A 252 21.45 -1.83 -5.16
N GLY A 253 20.80 -2.99 -5.13
CA GLY A 253 20.06 -3.48 -3.97
C GLY A 253 18.71 -4.07 -4.33
N ILE A 254 18.04 -4.62 -3.32
CA ILE A 254 16.70 -5.18 -3.45
C ILE A 254 15.72 -4.04 -3.69
N LEU A 255 14.83 -4.19 -4.68
CA LEU A 255 13.78 -3.21 -4.96
C LEU A 255 12.50 -3.52 -4.19
N PRO A 256 11.73 -2.49 -3.78
CA PRO A 256 10.43 -2.72 -3.15
C PRO A 256 9.46 -3.37 -4.14
N LYS A 257 8.75 -4.39 -3.66
CA LYS A 257 7.70 -5.04 -4.43
C LYS A 257 6.50 -4.11 -4.57
N LEU A 258 6.35 -3.56 -5.76
CA LEU A 258 5.24 -2.69 -6.15
C LEU A 258 4.59 -3.22 -7.42
N GLU A 259 3.26 -3.30 -7.45
CA GLU A 259 2.56 -3.83 -8.61
C GLU A 259 2.26 -2.78 -9.68
N THR A 260 2.13 -1.51 -9.29
CA THR A 260 1.68 -0.46 -10.21
C THR A 260 2.39 0.87 -10.01
N ALA A 261 2.46 1.67 -11.06
CA ALA A 261 2.73 3.10 -11.00
C ALA A 261 1.80 3.83 -11.98
N VAL A 262 1.30 5.01 -11.59
CA VAL A 262 0.32 5.77 -12.36
C VAL A 262 0.82 7.17 -12.62
N TYR A 263 0.72 7.59 -13.88
CA TYR A 263 0.93 8.95 -14.34
C TYR A 263 -0.39 9.54 -14.77
N LYS A 264 -0.75 10.66 -14.15
CA LYS A 264 -1.87 11.50 -14.57
C LYS A 264 -1.32 12.79 -15.14
N LEU A 265 -1.47 12.98 -16.44
CA LEU A 265 -1.09 14.18 -17.17
C LEU A 265 -2.31 15.10 -17.24
N GLU A 266 -2.14 16.35 -16.83
CA GLU A 266 -3.12 17.44 -16.96
C GLU A 266 -2.37 18.69 -17.44
N THR A 267 -2.04 18.74 -18.72
CA THR A 267 -1.19 19.78 -19.32
C THR A 267 -1.90 20.44 -20.50
N ARG A 268 -1.69 21.72 -20.73
CA ARG A 268 -2.15 22.43 -21.93
C ARG A 268 -1.28 22.03 -23.12
N PHE A 269 -1.86 22.11 -24.32
CA PHE A 269 -1.12 21.90 -25.54
C PHE A 269 -0.16 23.08 -25.75
N ARG A 270 1.16 22.81 -25.71
CA ARG A 270 2.18 23.83 -25.98
C ARG A 270 2.53 23.76 -27.45
N GLU A 271 2.06 24.73 -28.21
CA GLU A 271 2.35 24.86 -29.63
C GLU A 271 3.45 25.92 -29.82
N ASN A 272 4.54 25.59 -30.52
CA ASN A 272 5.56 26.56 -30.90
C ASN A 272 5.06 27.34 -32.14
N GLY A 273 4.08 28.23 -31.95
CA GLY A 273 3.50 29.05 -33.02
C GLY A 273 2.10 29.58 -32.71
N ASN A 274 1.52 30.31 -33.67
CA ASN A 274 0.20 30.93 -33.56
C ASN A 274 -0.94 29.96 -33.95
N GLY A 275 -0.85 28.71 -33.51
CA GLY A 275 -1.84 27.67 -33.84
C GLY A 275 -3.04 27.67 -32.90
N MET A 276 -4.16 27.16 -33.40
CA MET A 276 -5.46 27.21 -32.71
C MET A 276 -5.55 26.32 -31.46
N LEU A 277 -4.63 25.36 -31.28
CA LEU A 277 -4.68 24.39 -30.18
C LEU A 277 -4.12 24.97 -28.88
N GLY A 278 -3.12 25.86 -28.96
CA GLY A 278 -2.58 26.57 -27.79
C GLY A 278 -3.55 27.56 -27.13
N ARG A 279 -4.63 27.94 -27.83
CA ARG A 279 -5.70 28.82 -27.31
C ARG A 279 -6.79 28.10 -26.51
N ARG A 280 -6.84 26.76 -26.55
CA ARG A 280 -7.83 26.01 -25.77
C ARG A 280 -7.46 26.08 -24.28
N GLU A 281 -8.37 26.62 -23.46
CA GLU A 281 -8.19 26.65 -22.01
C GLU A 281 -8.20 25.25 -21.39
N GLU A 282 -8.89 24.31 -22.03
CA GLU A 282 -9.03 22.94 -21.54
C GLU A 282 -7.68 22.18 -21.61
N PRO A 283 -7.20 21.64 -20.47
CA PRO A 283 -5.98 20.85 -20.45
C PRO A 283 -6.20 19.49 -21.12
N PHE A 284 -5.19 19.02 -21.85
CA PHE A 284 -5.09 17.62 -22.25
C PHE A 284 -4.95 16.75 -21.00
N ARG A 285 -5.80 15.71 -20.93
CA ARG A 285 -5.82 14.76 -19.82
C ARG A 285 -5.44 13.38 -20.31
N GLY A 286 -4.41 12.78 -19.72
CA GLY A 286 -3.97 11.43 -20.03
C GLY A 286 -3.65 10.66 -18.76
N VAL A 287 -3.95 9.36 -18.75
CA VAL A 287 -3.56 8.47 -17.65
C VAL A 287 -2.78 7.30 -18.21
N VAL A 288 -1.52 7.16 -17.77
CA VAL A 288 -0.68 6.01 -18.08
C VAL A 288 -0.52 5.18 -16.81
N LYS A 289 -0.87 3.90 -16.86
CA LYS A 289 -0.72 2.98 -15.73
C LYS A 289 0.21 1.84 -16.12
N PHE A 290 1.32 1.73 -15.41
CA PHE A 290 2.21 0.58 -15.47
C PHE A 290 1.76 -0.47 -14.46
N ALA A 291 1.80 -1.75 -14.86
CA ALA A 291 1.42 -2.86 -14.00
C ALA A 291 2.33 -4.09 -14.22
N SER A 292 2.76 -4.71 -13.13
CA SER A 292 3.54 -5.96 -13.11
C SER A 292 3.35 -6.66 -11.75
N SER A 293 3.81 -7.91 -11.62
CA SER A 293 3.93 -8.57 -10.32
C SER A 293 5.03 -7.96 -9.43
N ASN A 294 6.06 -7.38 -10.05
CA ASN A 294 7.09 -6.56 -9.42
C ASN A 294 7.62 -5.53 -10.43
N LEU A 295 6.97 -4.35 -10.44
CA LEU A 295 7.17 -3.32 -11.46
C LEU A 295 8.62 -2.85 -11.56
N LEU A 296 9.26 -2.53 -10.43
CA LEU A 296 10.61 -1.98 -10.45
C LEU A 296 11.64 -3.00 -10.94
N GLU A 297 11.51 -4.26 -10.51
CA GLU A 297 12.38 -5.34 -11.02
C GLU A 297 12.14 -5.60 -12.51
N SER A 298 10.88 -5.58 -12.97
CA SER A 298 10.57 -5.73 -14.39
C SER A 298 11.18 -4.60 -15.23
N LEU A 299 11.11 -3.35 -14.76
CA LEU A 299 11.70 -2.21 -15.46
C LEU A 299 13.22 -2.27 -15.47
N LYS A 300 13.85 -2.61 -14.33
CA LYS A 300 15.29 -2.85 -14.24
C LYS A 300 15.73 -3.93 -15.22
N TYR A 301 14.98 -5.03 -15.30
CA TYR A 301 15.22 -6.12 -16.25
C TYR A 301 15.09 -5.67 -17.71
N CYS A 302 14.05 -4.90 -18.05
CA CYS A 302 13.87 -4.37 -19.41
C CYS A 302 15.06 -3.49 -19.84
N VAL A 303 15.61 -2.70 -18.92
CA VAL A 303 16.81 -1.90 -19.19
C VAL A 303 18.04 -2.78 -19.36
N SER A 304 18.30 -3.71 -18.44
CA SER A 304 19.49 -4.58 -18.52
C SER A 304 19.48 -5.50 -19.74
N SER A 305 18.31 -5.97 -20.16
CA SER A 305 18.13 -6.82 -21.34
C SER A 305 18.17 -6.04 -22.66
N GLY A 306 18.10 -4.71 -22.63
CA GLY A 306 18.06 -3.86 -23.83
C GLY A 306 16.67 -3.77 -24.49
N MET A 307 15.61 -4.21 -23.80
CA MET A 307 14.23 -4.02 -24.25
C MET A 307 13.75 -2.57 -24.13
N ALA A 308 14.37 -1.78 -23.24
CA ALA A 308 14.07 -0.37 -23.04
C ALA A 308 15.37 0.43 -22.86
N SER A 309 15.37 1.68 -23.33
CA SER A 309 16.45 2.63 -23.05
C SER A 309 16.34 3.17 -21.62
N ALA A 310 17.49 3.37 -20.97
CA ALA A 310 17.56 4.02 -19.67
C ALA A 310 17.71 5.54 -19.82
N PRO A 311 17.16 6.35 -18.88
CA PRO A 311 16.13 5.97 -17.92
C PRO A 311 14.75 5.90 -18.62
N VAL A 312 13.94 4.88 -18.33
CA VAL A 312 12.59 4.73 -18.91
C VAL A 312 11.74 6.00 -18.67
N THR A 313 11.78 6.51 -17.44
CA THR A 313 11.34 7.87 -17.08
C THR A 313 11.93 8.19 -15.71
N PRO A 314 12.45 9.42 -15.48
CA PRO A 314 12.97 9.85 -14.18
C PRO A 314 11.97 9.70 -13.02
N LEU A 315 10.67 9.67 -13.33
CA LEU A 315 9.64 9.48 -12.30
C LEU A 315 9.59 8.02 -11.82
N LEU A 316 9.72 7.04 -12.71
CA LEU A 316 9.74 5.61 -12.34
C LEU A 316 11.01 5.27 -11.54
N SER A 317 12.16 5.78 -11.97
CA SER A 317 13.41 5.60 -11.22
C SER A 317 13.38 6.29 -9.85
N SER A 318 12.69 7.42 -9.72
CA SER A 318 12.59 8.14 -8.44
C SER A 318 11.63 7.53 -7.41
N ILE A 319 10.92 6.44 -7.73
CA ILE A 319 9.92 5.83 -6.82
C ILE A 319 10.55 5.46 -5.48
N THR A 320 11.74 4.86 -5.49
CA THR A 320 12.43 4.40 -4.27
C THR A 320 12.93 5.56 -3.42
N GLN A 321 13.31 6.67 -4.05
CA GLN A 321 13.80 7.87 -3.37
C GLN A 321 12.65 8.74 -2.83
N LYS A 322 11.57 8.88 -3.61
CA LYS A 322 10.42 9.75 -3.27
C LYS A 322 9.32 9.04 -2.48
N GLY A 323 9.35 7.70 -2.42
CA GLY A 323 8.36 6.92 -1.68
C GLY A 323 6.93 7.08 -2.21
N ARG A 324 6.75 7.25 -3.53
CA ARG A 324 5.43 7.44 -4.17
C ARG A 324 5.38 6.78 -5.54
N ASN A 325 4.22 6.25 -5.92
CA ASN A 325 4.00 5.59 -7.21
C ASN A 325 2.79 6.15 -7.98
N TYR A 326 2.18 7.22 -7.47
CA TYR A 326 1.17 7.99 -8.19
C TYR A 326 1.69 9.41 -8.42
N PHE A 327 1.70 9.83 -9.68
CA PHE A 327 2.28 11.10 -10.11
C PHE A 327 1.25 11.90 -10.89
N VAL A 328 1.02 13.14 -10.46
CA VAL A 328 0.24 14.12 -11.20
C VAL A 328 1.19 15.11 -11.83
N ILE A 329 1.12 15.25 -13.15
CA ILE A 329 1.96 16.14 -13.96
C ILE A 329 1.05 17.24 -14.50
N THR A 330 1.23 18.46 -13.99
CA THR A 330 0.52 19.66 -14.42
C THR A 330 1.50 20.67 -15.00
N ASP A 331 0.99 21.65 -15.77
CA ASP A 331 1.81 22.78 -16.19
C ASP A 331 2.37 23.55 -14.99
N LYS A 332 3.65 23.90 -15.06
CA LYS A 332 4.24 24.88 -14.15
C LYS A 332 3.57 26.24 -14.43
N GLY A 333 2.85 26.78 -13.45
CA GLY A 333 2.23 28.10 -13.57
C GLY A 333 3.28 29.21 -13.78
N PRO A 334 2.87 30.39 -14.31
CA PRO A 334 3.76 31.50 -14.66
C PRO A 334 4.45 32.21 -13.46
N GLY A 335 4.43 31.64 -12.25
CA GLY A 335 5.03 32.23 -11.04
C GLY A 335 6.17 31.43 -10.40
N ALA A 336 6.61 30.30 -10.97
CA ALA A 336 7.75 29.55 -10.44
C ALA A 336 9.07 30.15 -10.95
N SER A 337 9.43 31.32 -10.43
CA SER A 337 10.75 31.91 -10.58
C SER A 337 11.83 30.94 -10.11
N HIS A 338 12.89 30.84 -10.90
CA HIS A 338 14.10 30.08 -10.65
C HIS A 338 14.65 30.31 -9.22
N THR A 339 14.37 29.41 -8.30
CA THR A 339 15.31 29.13 -7.21
C THR A 339 16.33 28.14 -7.75
N PRO A 340 17.63 28.49 -7.82
CA PRO A 340 18.66 27.53 -8.17
C PRO A 340 18.62 26.41 -7.12
N GLY A 341 18.46 25.17 -7.59
CA GLY A 341 18.67 24.01 -6.73
C GLY A 341 20.11 24.00 -6.20
N PRO A 342 20.38 23.32 -5.08
CA PRO A 342 21.71 23.26 -4.52
C PRO A 342 22.66 22.62 -5.56
N ASN A 343 23.80 23.26 -5.74
CA ASN A 343 24.92 22.72 -6.51
C ASN A 343 25.29 21.34 -5.94
N ILE A 344 25.40 20.35 -6.84
CA ILE A 344 25.80 18.96 -6.54
C ILE A 344 27.32 18.87 -6.42
#